data_AF-A0A1E2WTG7-F1
#
_entry.id   AF-A0A1E2WTG7-F1
#
_cell.length_a   1.000
_cell.length_b   1.000
_cell.length_c   1.000
_cell.angle_alpha   90.00
_cell.angle_beta   90.00
_cell.angle_gamma   90.00
#
_symmetry.space_group_name_H-M   'P 1'
#
loop_
_entity.id
_entity.type
_entity.pdbx_description
1 polymer ?
#
loop_
_entity_poly.entity_id
_entity_poly.type
_entity_poly.pdbx_seq_one_letter_code
_entity_poly.pdbx_strand_id
1 'polypeptide(L)'
;MNKPIVWVHGDCLSPYNPTLQKYPNAPAIWVWDEALIEEWQLSLKRLTFIYECLLELPVVIRRGNVALEILAFAQEHDANLVVTADSPSPRFDDICNQIERSIAVEVLEVEPFFDYDGYIDLKRFSRYWKVAQNYVYQKPLP
;
A
#
# COMPACT_ATOMS: atom_id res chain seq x y z
N MET A 1 14.02 -5.82 19.63
CA MET A 1 13.38 -6.43 18.44
C MET A 1 12.26 -5.52 18.01
N ASN A 2 12.07 -5.31 16.72
CA ASN A 2 10.93 -4.53 16.23
C ASN A 2 9.65 -5.38 16.38
N LYS A 3 8.57 -4.72 16.78
CA LYS A 3 7.21 -5.25 16.83
C LYS A 3 6.40 -4.47 15.79
N PRO A 4 6.33 -4.96 14.55
CA PRO A 4 5.65 -4.24 13.48
C PRO A 4 4.13 -4.41 13.56
N ILE A 5 3.42 -3.37 13.12
CA ILE A 5 2.09 -3.52 12.51
C ILE A 5 2.20 -3.29 11.01
N VAL A 6 1.25 -3.86 10.26
CA VAL A 6 1.16 -3.66 8.82
C VAL A 6 0.01 -2.70 8.50
N TRP A 7 0.28 -1.62 7.78
CA TRP A 7 -0.75 -0.76 7.22
C TRP A 7 -0.98 -1.09 5.74
N VAL A 8 -2.18 -1.58 5.42
CA VAL A 8 -2.64 -1.85 4.05
C VAL A 8 -3.47 -0.67 3.55
N HIS A 9 -3.16 -0.17 2.35
CA HIS A 9 -3.86 0.93 1.66
C HIS A 9 -4.26 0.55 0.23
N GLY A 10 -5.07 1.39 -0.40
CA GLY A 10 -5.79 1.06 -1.65
C GLY A 10 -4.91 0.82 -2.87
N ASP A 11 -3.68 1.33 -2.89
CA ASP A 11 -2.77 1.16 -4.03
C ASP A 11 -2.08 -0.22 -4.05
N CYS A 12 -2.14 -0.96 -2.93
CA CYS A 12 -1.60 -2.31 -2.82
C CYS A 12 -2.59 -3.25 -2.10
N LEU A 13 -3.86 -3.23 -2.52
CA LEU A 13 -4.93 -4.06 -1.96
C LEU A 13 -4.93 -5.47 -2.61
N SER A 14 -4.06 -6.36 -2.13
CA SER A 14 -3.84 -7.69 -2.70
C SER A 14 -3.35 -8.68 -1.63
N PRO A 15 -3.67 -9.98 -1.71
CA PRO A 15 -3.06 -11.01 -0.86
C PRO A 15 -1.55 -11.16 -1.11
N TYR A 16 -1.05 -10.68 -2.26
CA TYR A 16 0.38 -10.62 -2.58
C TYR A 16 1.03 -9.31 -2.16
N ASN A 17 0.38 -8.51 -1.29
CA ASN A 17 0.98 -7.29 -0.76
C ASN A 17 2.34 -7.62 -0.09
N PRO A 18 3.44 -6.93 -0.45
CA PRO A 18 4.78 -7.27 0.02
C PRO A 18 4.91 -7.18 1.55
N THR A 19 4.14 -6.33 2.20
CA THR A 19 4.16 -6.17 3.66
C THR A 19 3.51 -7.36 4.37
N LEU A 20 2.40 -7.87 3.83
CA LEU A 20 1.73 -9.07 4.34
C LEU A 20 2.58 -10.32 4.12
N GLN A 21 3.35 -10.37 3.02
CA GLN A 21 4.28 -11.47 2.76
C GLN A 21 5.52 -11.42 3.66
N LYS A 22 6.10 -10.23 3.89
CA LYS A 22 7.29 -10.05 4.73
C LYS A 22 6.96 -10.21 6.22
N TYR A 23 5.77 -9.79 6.65
CA TYR A 23 5.34 -9.81 8.05
C TYR A 23 3.98 -10.52 8.23
N PRO A 24 3.88 -11.83 7.91
CA PRO A 24 2.60 -12.56 7.86
C PRO A 24 1.92 -12.73 9.22
N ASN A 25 2.66 -12.58 10.32
CA ASN A 25 2.15 -12.72 11.69
C ASN A 25 1.97 -11.35 12.39
N ALA A 26 2.27 -10.24 11.71
CA ALA A 26 2.07 -8.92 12.28
C ALA A 26 0.59 -8.54 12.23
N PRO A 27 0.04 -7.87 13.26
CA PRO A 27 -1.29 -7.29 13.18
C PRO A 27 -1.37 -6.32 12.00
N ALA A 28 -2.36 -6.48 11.15
CA ALA A 28 -2.56 -5.63 9.98
C ALA A 28 -3.83 -4.78 10.10
N ILE A 29 -3.78 -3.57 9.59
CA ILE A 29 -4.87 -2.60 9.64
C ILE A 29 -5.16 -2.01 8.25
N TRP A 30 -6.44 -1.88 7.95
CA TRP A 30 -6.97 -1.00 6.91
C TRP A 30 -7.76 0.13 7.59
N VAL A 31 -7.60 1.36 7.11
CA VAL A 31 -8.42 2.49 7.56
C VAL A 31 -9.14 3.08 6.37
N TRP A 32 -10.47 3.11 6.44
CA TRP A 32 -11.28 3.93 5.54
C TRP A 32 -11.02 5.41 5.83
N ASP A 33 -10.23 6.06 4.97
CA ASP A 33 -9.93 7.49 5.04
C ASP A 33 -11.19 8.30 4.78
N GLU A 34 -11.74 8.86 5.85
CA GLU A 34 -13.00 9.61 5.82
C GLU A 34 -12.88 10.87 4.95
N ALA A 35 -11.75 11.58 5.04
CA ALA A 35 -11.50 12.78 4.25
C ALA A 35 -11.37 12.45 2.75
N LEU A 36 -10.73 11.33 2.39
CA LEU A 36 -10.64 10.90 0.99
C LEU A 36 -12.01 10.46 0.45
N ILE A 37 -12.79 9.71 1.23
CA ILE A 37 -14.13 9.26 0.82
C ILE A 37 -15.03 10.47 0.54
N GLU A 38 -14.99 11.47 1.41
CA GLU A 38 -15.73 12.72 1.25
C GLU A 38 -15.22 13.54 0.07
N GLU A 39 -13.91 13.77 -0.05
CA GLU A 39 -13.33 14.57 -1.12
C GLU A 39 -13.59 13.96 -2.50
N TRP A 40 -13.43 12.64 -2.63
CA TRP A 40 -13.54 11.95 -3.93
C TRP A 40 -14.96 11.45 -4.22
N GLN A 41 -15.89 11.64 -3.28
CA GLN A 41 -17.29 11.21 -3.41
C GLN A 41 -17.39 9.75 -3.88
N LEU A 42 -16.68 8.85 -3.22
CA LEU A 42 -16.59 7.46 -3.65
C LEU A 42 -17.99 6.82 -3.68
N SER A 43 -18.35 6.27 -4.84
CA SER A 43 -19.65 5.64 -5.02
C SER A 43 -19.80 4.40 -4.14
N LEU A 44 -21.03 4.06 -3.77
CA LEU A 44 -21.34 2.83 -3.04
C LEU A 44 -20.75 1.60 -3.71
N LYS A 45 -20.80 1.51 -5.05
CA LYS A 45 -20.22 0.39 -5.81
C LYS A 45 -18.71 0.24 -5.55
N ARG A 46 -17.96 1.34 -5.48
CA ARG A 46 -16.52 1.30 -5.21
C ARG A 46 -16.22 0.92 -3.77
N LEU A 47 -17.01 1.43 -2.82
CA LEU A 47 -16.90 1.05 -1.40
C LEU A 47 -17.20 -0.43 -1.18
N THR A 48 -18.27 -0.96 -1.79
CA THR A 48 -18.61 -2.38 -1.72
C THR A 48 -17.50 -3.26 -2.29
N PHE A 49 -16.98 -2.93 -3.46
CA PHE A 49 -15.88 -3.68 -4.08
C PHE A 49 -14.65 -3.74 -3.17
N ILE A 50 -14.21 -2.60 -2.63
CA ILE A 50 -13.05 -2.57 -1.72
C ILE A 50 -13.34 -3.37 -0.45
N TYR A 51 -14.55 -3.26 0.12
CA TYR A 51 -14.94 -4.02 1.30
C TYR A 51 -14.88 -5.54 1.05
N GLU A 52 -15.35 -6.01 -0.10
CA GLU A 52 -15.26 -7.43 -0.49
C GLU A 52 -13.80 -7.88 -0.57
N CYS A 53 -12.90 -7.08 -1.16
CA CYS A 53 -11.47 -7.38 -1.15
C CYS A 53 -10.88 -7.45 0.27
N LEU A 54 -11.31 -6.57 1.19
CA LEU A 54 -10.82 -6.57 2.57
C LEU A 54 -11.23 -7.84 3.34
N LEU A 55 -12.36 -8.45 3.01
CA LEU A 55 -12.79 -9.71 3.63
C LEU A 55 -11.85 -10.89 3.30
N GLU A 56 -11.06 -10.78 2.22
CA GLU A 56 -10.06 -11.77 1.83
C GLU A 56 -8.68 -11.52 2.47
N LEU A 57 -8.50 -10.39 3.17
CA LEU A 57 -7.22 -9.99 3.76
C LEU A 57 -7.24 -10.11 5.29
N PRO A 58 -6.11 -10.43 5.94
CA PRO A 58 -6.04 -10.57 7.40
C PRO A 58 -5.92 -9.21 8.11
N VAL A 59 -6.80 -8.27 7.80
CA VAL A 59 -6.76 -6.88 8.30
C VAL A 59 -7.88 -6.58 9.28
N VAL A 60 -7.57 -5.79 10.30
CA VAL A 60 -8.56 -5.08 11.12
C VAL A 60 -9.03 -3.86 10.33
N ILE A 61 -10.34 -3.74 10.12
CA ILE A 61 -10.94 -2.64 9.36
C ILE A 61 -11.38 -1.55 10.32
N ARG A 62 -10.82 -0.35 10.18
CA ARG A 62 -11.22 0.87 10.90
C ARG A 62 -11.66 1.95 9.93
N ARG A 63 -12.14 3.07 10.47
CA ARG A 63 -12.58 4.24 9.71
C ARG A 63 -12.27 5.51 10.50
N GLY A 64 -11.75 6.53 9.83
CA GLY A 64 -11.45 7.83 10.44
C GLY A 64 -10.22 8.48 9.82
N ASN A 65 -9.49 9.25 10.63
CA ASN A 65 -8.18 9.78 10.23
C ASN A 65 -7.14 8.65 10.23
N VAL A 66 -6.55 8.39 9.06
CA VAL A 66 -5.66 7.26 8.83
C VAL A 66 -4.48 7.22 9.80
N ALA A 67 -3.76 8.34 9.96
CA ALA A 67 -2.59 8.40 10.84
C ALA A 67 -2.98 8.16 12.31
N LEU A 68 -4.07 8.78 12.78
CA LEU A 68 -4.54 8.60 14.16
C LEU A 68 -4.97 7.16 14.45
N GLU A 69 -5.71 6.53 13.54
CA GLU A 69 -6.15 5.13 13.70
C GLU A 69 -4.97 4.16 13.67
N ILE A 70 -3.98 4.40 12.81
CA ILE A 70 -2.75 3.58 12.75
C ILE A 70 -1.95 3.72 14.04
N LEU A 71 -1.80 4.94 14.57
CA LEU A 71 -1.07 5.18 15.82
C LEU A 71 -1.77 4.55 17.02
N ALA A 72 -3.10 4.65 17.09
CA ALA A 72 -3.89 3.98 18.12
C ALA A 72 -3.74 2.46 18.04
N PHE A 73 -3.83 1.89 16.82
CA PHE A 73 -3.64 0.46 16.59
C PHE A 73 -2.22 0.00 16.96
N ALA A 74 -1.19 0.79 16.64
CA ALA A 74 0.18 0.52 17.03
C ALA A 74 0.32 0.47 18.56
N GLN A 75 -0.29 1.42 19.26
CA GLN A 75 -0.29 1.47 20.71
C GLN A 75 -0.99 0.25 21.33
N GLU A 76 -2.15 -0.15 20.81
CA GLU A 76 -2.90 -1.32 21.29
C GLU A 76 -2.09 -2.64 21.16
N HIS A 77 -1.19 -2.71 20.18
CA HIS A 77 -0.34 -3.87 19.92
C HIS A 77 1.10 -3.75 20.47
N ASP A 78 1.39 -2.72 21.26
CA ASP A 78 2.74 -2.39 21.75
C ASP A 78 3.79 -2.35 20.61
N ALA A 79 3.36 -1.87 19.44
CA ALA A 79 4.18 -1.83 18.23
C ALA A 79 5.07 -0.59 18.20
N ASN A 80 6.23 -0.74 17.59
CA ASN A 80 7.24 0.32 17.46
C ASN A 80 7.68 0.56 16.01
N LEU A 81 7.00 -0.08 15.06
CA LEU A 81 7.25 0.03 13.63
C LEU A 81 5.92 -0.11 12.88
N VAL A 82 5.64 0.81 11.96
CA VAL A 82 4.60 0.65 10.94
C VAL A 82 5.28 0.23 9.66
N VAL A 83 4.80 -0.86 9.06
CA VAL A 83 5.27 -1.32 7.74
C VAL A 83 4.15 -1.11 6.74
N THR A 84 4.46 -0.50 5.60
CA THR A 84 3.48 -0.28 4.53
C THR A 84 4.14 -0.47 3.15
N ALA A 85 3.34 -0.51 2.09
CA ALA A 85 3.83 -0.64 0.71
C ALA A 85 3.96 0.76 0.09
N ASP A 86 4.87 0.92 -0.86
CA ASP A 86 5.04 2.20 -1.56
C ASP A 86 3.78 2.59 -2.34
N SER A 87 3.55 3.91 -2.46
CA SER A 87 2.45 4.48 -3.23
C SER A 87 2.86 5.79 -3.89
N PRO A 88 2.48 6.02 -5.17
CA PRO A 88 2.71 7.30 -5.83
C PRO A 88 1.74 8.41 -5.36
N SER A 89 0.82 8.12 -4.43
CA SER A 89 -0.18 9.07 -3.96
C SER A 89 0.44 10.16 -3.09
N PRO A 90 0.27 11.47 -3.38
CA PRO A 90 0.79 12.53 -2.50
C PRO A 90 0.27 12.45 -1.06
N ARG A 91 -0.97 11.99 -0.87
CA ARG A 91 -1.55 11.80 0.48
C ARG A 91 -0.84 10.70 1.28
N PHE A 92 -0.22 9.73 0.60
CA PHE A 92 0.50 8.65 1.27
C PHE A 92 1.73 9.20 2.01
N ASP A 93 2.53 10.05 1.36
CA ASP A 93 3.68 10.70 1.98
C ASP A 93 3.26 11.56 3.19
N ASP A 94 2.16 12.31 3.05
CA ASP A 94 1.62 13.13 4.15
C ASP A 94 1.20 12.29 5.36
N ILE A 95 0.65 11.09 5.15
CA ILE A 95 0.26 10.17 6.22
C ILE A 95 1.52 9.54 6.86
N CYS A 96 2.47 9.07 6.06
CA CYS A 96 3.74 8.53 6.56
C CYS A 96 4.46 9.56 7.44
N ASN A 97 4.61 10.79 6.95
CA ASN A 97 5.21 11.91 7.69
C ASN A 97 4.49 12.22 9.02
N GLN A 98 3.18 11.99 9.12
CA GLN A 98 2.44 12.16 10.37
C GLN A 98 2.73 11.04 11.37
N ILE A 99 2.80 9.79 10.89
CA ILE A 99 3.08 8.61 11.72
C ILE A 99 4.53 8.65 12.23
N GLU A 100 5.48 9.02 11.37
CA GLU A 100 6.93 9.10 11.67
C GLU A 100 7.28 10.05 12.81
N ARG A 101 6.40 11.02 13.12
CA ARG A 101 6.56 11.90 14.29
C ARG A 101 6.47 11.15 15.62
N SER A 102 5.90 9.94 15.62
CA SER A 102 5.64 9.15 16.81
C SER A 102 6.33 7.79 16.79
N ILE A 103 6.35 7.10 15.65
CA ILE A 103 6.85 5.72 15.51
C ILE A 103 7.51 5.56 14.13
N ALA A 104 8.55 4.73 14.02
CA ALA A 104 9.23 4.48 12.76
C ALA A 104 8.28 3.90 11.69
N VAL A 105 8.50 4.30 10.44
CA VAL A 105 7.80 3.75 9.27
C VAL A 105 8.81 3.07 8.35
N GLU A 106 8.49 1.86 7.90
CA GLU A 106 9.21 1.14 6.86
C GLU A 106 8.29 1.01 5.64
N VAL A 107 8.71 1.59 4.52
CA VAL A 107 8.01 1.48 3.23
C VAL A 107 8.70 0.41 2.39
N LEU A 108 7.95 -0.61 1.97
CA LEU A 108 8.43 -1.65 1.08
C LEU A 108 8.10 -1.32 -0.38
N GLU A 109 9.09 -1.45 -1.24
CA GLU A 109 8.87 -1.32 -2.69
C GLU A 109 7.92 -2.41 -3.19
N VAL A 110 7.08 -2.04 -4.15
CA VAL A 110 6.20 -2.97 -4.87
C VAL A 110 6.94 -3.50 -6.09
N GLU A 111 6.79 -4.79 -6.38
CA GLU A 111 7.40 -5.41 -7.56
C GLU A 111 6.99 -4.64 -8.84
N PRO A 112 7.96 -4.10 -9.60
CA PRO A 112 7.65 -3.37 -10.81
C PRO A 112 7.14 -4.31 -11.89
N PHE A 113 6.42 -3.76 -12.89
CA PHE A 113 5.91 -4.55 -14.01
C PHE A 113 7.02 -5.25 -14.82
N PHE A 114 8.20 -4.66 -14.88
CA PHE A 114 9.43 -5.23 -15.44
C PHE A 114 10.62 -4.48 -14.85
N ASP A 115 11.76 -5.16 -14.73
CA ASP A 115 13.01 -4.55 -14.27
C ASP A 115 13.70 -3.82 -15.44
N TYR A 116 13.92 -2.51 -15.26
CA TYR A 116 14.59 -1.65 -16.24
C TYR A 116 15.10 -0.36 -15.60
N ASP A 117 16.40 -0.13 -15.69
CA ASP A 117 17.12 1.00 -15.10
C ASP A 117 17.49 2.10 -16.12
N GLY A 118 17.18 1.87 -17.41
CA GLY A 118 17.47 2.80 -18.49
C GLY A 118 16.46 3.94 -18.61
N TYR A 119 16.72 4.85 -19.56
CA TYR A 119 15.77 5.91 -19.90
C TYR A 119 14.54 5.34 -20.65
N ILE A 120 13.35 5.80 -20.26
CA ILE A 120 12.11 5.63 -21.02
C ILE A 120 11.46 7.00 -21.22
N ASP A 121 11.09 7.32 -22.46
CA ASP A 121 10.24 8.46 -22.72
C ASP A 121 8.77 8.14 -22.35
N LEU A 122 8.36 8.60 -21.17
CA LEU A 122 7.03 8.41 -20.60
C LEU A 122 5.96 9.37 -21.16
N LYS A 123 6.29 10.26 -22.11
CA LYS A 123 5.31 11.20 -22.70
C LYS A 123 4.26 10.52 -23.57
N ARG A 124 4.51 9.30 -24.06
CA ARG A 124 3.56 8.52 -24.87
C ARG A 124 3.63 7.05 -24.49
N PHE A 125 2.47 6.45 -24.22
CA PHE A 125 2.37 5.02 -23.89
C PHE A 125 3.05 4.12 -24.92
N SER A 126 2.93 4.40 -26.22
CA SER A 126 3.57 3.57 -27.27
C SER A 126 5.11 3.58 -27.20
N ARG A 127 5.73 4.65 -26.69
CA ARG A 127 7.19 4.73 -26.51
C ARG A 127 7.64 3.89 -25.31
N TYR A 128 6.91 4.01 -24.20
CA TYR A 128 7.06 3.12 -23.04
C TYR A 128 6.90 1.65 -23.45
N TRP A 129 5.80 1.32 -24.13
CA TRP A 129 5.48 -0.05 -24.52
C TRP A 129 6.52 -0.65 -25.46
N LYS A 130 7.10 0.16 -26.36
CA LYS A 130 8.15 -0.30 -27.28
C LYS A 130 9.39 -0.84 -26.54
N VAL A 131 9.67 -0.32 -25.35
CA VAL A 131 10.74 -0.81 -24.46
C VAL A 131 10.23 -1.98 -23.64
N ALA A 132 9.14 -1.79 -22.88
CA ALA A 132 8.61 -2.77 -21.93
C ALA A 132 8.31 -4.13 -22.58
N GLN A 133 7.73 -4.14 -23.79
CA GLN A 133 7.38 -5.38 -24.49
C GLN A 133 8.57 -6.32 -24.71
N ASN A 134 9.80 -5.79 -24.83
CA ASN A 134 10.98 -6.60 -25.04
C ASN A 134 11.38 -7.38 -23.78
N TYR A 135 10.97 -6.94 -22.60
CA TYR A 135 11.25 -7.58 -21.32
C TYR A 135 10.11 -8.51 -20.91
N VAL A 136 8.87 -8.09 -21.13
CA VAL A 136 7.67 -8.86 -20.75
C VAL A 136 7.46 -10.10 -21.63
N TYR A 137 7.84 -10.05 -22.91
CA TYR A 137 7.69 -11.19 -23.83
C TYR A 137 8.88 -12.16 -23.85
N GLN A 138 9.96 -11.88 -23.12
CA GLN A 138 11.02 -12.87 -22.96
C GLN A 138 10.53 -13.96 -22.00
N LYS A 139 10.27 -15.14 -22.56
CA LYS A 139 9.99 -16.36 -21.81
C LYS A 139 11.09 -16.52 -20.74
N PRO A 140 10.79 -16.82 -19.46
CA PRO A 140 11.85 -17.21 -18.53
C PRO A 140 12.58 -18.41 -19.15
N LEU A 141 13.92 -18.35 -19.17
CA LEU A 141 14.73 -19.52 -19.52
C LEU A 141 14.36 -20.65 -18.54
N PRO A 142 14.17 -21.88 -19.05
CA PRO A 142 13.76 -23.02 -18.22
C PRO A 142 14.79 -23.37 -17.14
#